data_AF-A0A7Z9VL96-F1
#
_entry.id   AF-A0A7Z9VL96-F1
#
_cell.length_a   1.000
_cell.length_b   1.000
_cell.length_c   1.000
_cell.angle_alpha   90.00
_cell.angle_beta   90.00
_cell.angle_gamma   90.00
#
_symmetry.space_group_name_H-M   'P 1'
#
loop_
_entity.id
_entity.type
_entity.pdbx_description
1 polymer ?
#
loop_
_entity_poly.entity_id
_entity_poly.type
_entity_poly.pdbx_seq_one_letter_code
_entity_poly.pdbx_strand_id
1 'polypeptide(L)'
;MNKNSLLILMSVILLGAGATWVIQKANSSHDLPVIKDVPSFLFKTQDGESFSENELKGKITVLDFMFTTCAGPCPIMTNNMVHLYQDYTNVEEVQFVSITVDPTVD
;
A
#
# COMPACT_ATOMS: atom_id res chain seq x y z
N MET A 1 10.47 -44.99 -16.90
CA MET A 1 10.36 -43.54 -16.56
C MET A 1 11.44 -43.22 -15.54
N ASN A 2 12.42 -42.38 -15.86
CA ASN A 2 13.54 -42.12 -14.95
C ASN A 2 13.06 -41.37 -13.71
N LYS A 3 13.58 -41.73 -12.54
CA LYS A 3 13.26 -41.11 -11.24
C LYS A 3 13.32 -39.57 -11.27
N ASN A 4 14.26 -39.02 -12.05
CA ASN A 4 14.41 -37.58 -12.25
C ASN A 4 13.27 -36.96 -13.07
N SER A 5 12.75 -37.66 -14.08
CA SER A 5 11.62 -37.17 -14.88
C SER A 5 10.32 -37.15 -14.06
N LEU A 6 10.15 -38.11 -13.14
CA LEU A 6 9.04 -38.11 -12.19
C LEU A 6 9.12 -36.96 -11.18
N LEU A 7 10.33 -36.65 -10.69
CA LEU A 7 10.56 -35.52 -9.77
C LEU A 7 10.28 -34.16 -10.44
N ILE A 8 10.69 -33.99 -11.69
CA ILE A 8 10.42 -32.76 -12.46
C ILE A 8 8.91 -32.59 -12.70
N LEU A 9 8.19 -33.67 -13.01
CA LEU A 9 6.74 -33.59 -13.21
C LEU A 9 6.02 -33.16 -11.91
N MET A 10 6.42 -33.72 -10.77
CA MET A 10 5.87 -33.37 -9.45
C MET A 10 6.13 -31.91 -9.08
N SER A 11 7.33 -31.36 -9.33
CA SER A 11 7.62 -29.96 -9.00
C SER A 11 6.83 -28.98 -9.86
N VAL A 12 6.65 -29.28 -11.16
CA VAL A 12 5.84 -28.45 -12.06
C VAL A 12 4.37 -28.45 -11.64
N ILE A 13 3.82 -29.61 -11.28
CA ILE A 13 2.44 -29.71 -10.79
C ILE A 13 2.26 -28.91 -9.49
N LEU A 14 3.23 -29.00 -8.58
CA LEU A 14 3.19 -28.28 -7.30
C LEU A 14 3.23 -26.75 -7.50
N LEU A 15 4.09 -26.27 -8.39
CA LEU A 15 4.17 -24.85 -8.74
C LEU A 15 2.89 -24.36 -9.43
N GLY A 16 2.32 -25.15 -10.35
CA GLY A 16 1.07 -24.82 -11.03
C GLY A 16 -0.13 -24.75 -10.08
N ALA A 17 -0.25 -25.70 -9.15
CA ALA A 17 -1.27 -25.68 -8.11
C ALA A 17 -1.10 -24.46 -7.18
N GLY A 18 0.13 -24.15 -6.78
CA GLY A 18 0.44 -22.97 -5.97
C GLY A 18 0.05 -21.66 -6.68
N ALA A 19 0.43 -21.49 -7.93
CA ALA A 19 0.07 -20.31 -8.73
C ALA A 19 -1.46 -20.16 -8.86
N THR A 20 -2.17 -21.26 -9.15
CA THR A 20 -3.63 -21.25 -9.28
C THR A 20 -4.31 -20.86 -7.97
N TRP A 21 -3.82 -21.37 -6.84
CA TRP A 21 -4.33 -21.02 -5.51
C TRP A 21 -4.16 -19.53 -5.20
N VAL A 22 -3.00 -18.94 -5.54
CA VAL A 22 -2.73 -17.51 -5.37
C VAL A 22 -3.68 -16.67 -6.25
N ILE A 23 -3.82 -17.03 -7.53
CA ILE A 23 -4.70 -16.30 -8.47
C ILE A 23 -6.16 -16.37 -8.02
N GLN A 24 -6.62 -17.55 -7.59
CA GLN A 24 -8.00 -17.73 -7.14
C GLN A 24 -8.28 -16.87 -5.89
N LYS A 25 -7.31 -16.76 -4.98
CA LYS A 25 -7.44 -15.92 -3.79
C LYS A 25 -7.47 -14.43 -4.14
N ALA A 26 -6.66 -13.98 -5.10
CA ALA A 26 -6.67 -12.60 -5.59
C ALA A 26 -8.02 -12.24 -6.24
N ASN A 27 -8.55 -13.10 -7.12
CA ASN A 27 -9.85 -12.90 -7.77
C ASN A 27 -11.03 -12.96 -6.80
N SER A 28 -10.88 -13.61 -5.65
CA SER A 28 -11.91 -13.68 -4.61
C SER A 28 -11.89 -12.48 -3.67
N SER A 29 -10.94 -11.55 -3.82
CA SER A 29 -10.97 -10.30 -3.06
C SER A 29 -12.13 -9.43 -3.55
N HIS A 30 -12.87 -8.84 -2.60
CA HIS A 30 -13.98 -7.94 -2.93
C HIS A 30 -13.43 -6.59 -3.37
N ASP A 31 -13.97 -6.07 -4.48
CA ASP A 31 -13.72 -4.68 -4.87
C ASP A 31 -14.20 -3.74 -3.77
N LEU A 32 -13.34 -2.83 -3.34
CA LEU A 32 -13.72 -1.78 -2.41
C LEU A 32 -14.66 -0.79 -3.13
N PRO A 33 -15.75 -0.34 -2.48
CA PRO A 33 -16.60 0.67 -3.07
C PRO A 33 -15.81 1.97 -3.26
N VAL A 34 -15.84 2.52 -4.48
CA VAL A 34 -15.29 3.84 -4.75
C VAL A 34 -16.20 4.89 -4.13
N ILE A 35 -15.71 5.58 -3.10
CA ILE A 35 -16.49 6.60 -2.38
C ILE A 35 -16.53 7.90 -3.18
N LYS A 36 -15.36 8.38 -3.63
CA LYS A 36 -15.22 9.63 -4.38
C LYS A 36 -13.86 9.72 -5.06
N ASP A 37 -13.79 10.46 -6.16
CA ASP A 37 -12.53 10.87 -6.77
C ASP A 37 -11.76 11.86 -5.88
N VAL A 38 -10.43 11.77 -5.94
CA VAL A 38 -9.54 12.70 -5.26
C VAL A 38 -9.69 14.10 -5.88
N PRO A 39 -9.97 15.16 -5.10
CA PRO A 39 -10.06 16.51 -5.62
C PRO A 39 -8.68 17.04 -6.02
N SER A 40 -8.64 18.06 -6.89
CA SER A 40 -7.40 18.78 -7.17
C SER A 40 -6.91 19.56 -5.95
N PHE A 41 -5.60 19.54 -5.70
CA PHE A 41 -4.97 20.26 -4.60
C PHE A 41 -3.54 20.67 -4.93
N LEU A 42 -3.03 21.65 -4.19
CA LEU A 42 -1.62 22.02 -4.23
C LEU A 42 -1.17 22.35 -2.81
N PHE A 43 -0.34 21.47 -2.26
CA PHE A 43 0.20 21.56 -0.92
C PHE A 43 1.72 21.76 -0.94
N LYS A 44 2.27 21.92 0.25
CA LYS A 44 3.71 21.98 0.51
C LYS A 44 4.13 20.82 1.39
N THR A 45 5.24 20.19 1.05
CA THR A 45 5.90 19.21 1.91
C THR A 45 6.59 19.91 3.08
N GLN A 46 7.07 19.14 4.06
CA GLN A 46 7.89 19.64 5.17
C GLN A 46 9.18 20.34 4.70
N ASP A 47 9.66 20.00 3.50
CA ASP A 47 10.86 20.59 2.89
C ASP A 47 10.53 21.82 2.01
N GLY A 48 9.25 22.22 1.94
CA GLY A 48 8.79 23.37 1.14
C GLY A 48 8.56 23.08 -0.35
N GLU A 49 8.71 21.82 -0.77
CA GLU A 49 8.45 21.39 -2.15
C GLU A 49 6.94 21.36 -2.43
N SER A 50 6.56 21.56 -3.69
CA SER A 50 5.16 21.47 -4.08
C SER A 50 4.71 20.03 -4.22
N PHE A 51 3.51 19.70 -3.74
CA PHE A 51 2.90 18.38 -3.84
C PHE A 51 1.43 18.50 -4.24
N SER A 52 0.97 17.74 -5.25
CA SER A 52 -0.38 17.82 -5.83
C SER A 52 -1.01 16.43 -6.01
N GLU A 53 -2.23 16.37 -6.54
CA GLU A 53 -2.88 15.10 -6.86
C GLU A 53 -2.17 14.31 -7.97
N ASN A 54 -1.31 14.97 -8.75
CA ASN A 54 -0.59 14.32 -9.84
C ASN A 54 0.47 13.35 -9.34
N GLU A 55 1.11 13.64 -8.21
CA GLU A 55 2.10 12.79 -7.55
C GLU A 55 1.47 11.49 -7.01
N LEU A 56 0.13 11.43 -6.90
CA LEU A 56 -0.60 10.21 -6.50
C LEU A 56 -0.80 9.23 -7.66
N LYS A 57 -0.66 9.67 -8.92
CA LYS A 57 -1.01 8.87 -10.09
C LYS A 57 0.00 7.74 -10.32
N GLY A 58 -0.52 6.54 -10.63
CA GLY A 58 0.30 5.38 -10.96
C GLY A 58 1.00 4.72 -9.77
N LYS A 59 0.62 5.10 -8.54
CA LYS A 59 1.11 4.53 -7.28
C LYS A 59 -0.06 4.10 -6.41
N ILE A 60 0.15 3.06 -5.62
CA ILE A 60 -0.73 2.68 -4.52
C ILE A 60 -0.38 3.60 -3.35
N THR A 61 -1.24 4.56 -3.04
CA THR A 61 -0.99 5.54 -1.98
C THR A 61 -1.73 5.13 -0.71
N VAL A 62 -0.98 4.83 0.34
CA VAL A 62 -1.52 4.70 1.70
C VAL A 62 -1.46 6.08 2.35
N LEU A 63 -2.63 6.64 2.67
CA LEU A 63 -2.76 8.01 3.13
C LEU A 63 -3.42 8.09 4.51
N ASP A 64 -2.90 8.95 5.37
CA ASP A 64 -3.56 9.33 6.61
C ASP A 64 -3.67 10.87 6.78
N PHE A 65 -4.64 11.28 7.60
CA PHE A 65 -4.76 12.64 8.09
C PHE A 65 -4.33 12.64 9.55
N MET A 66 -3.37 13.50 9.89
CA MET A 66 -2.69 13.43 11.17
C MET A 66 -2.68 14.76 11.91
N PHE A 67 -2.47 14.68 13.22
CA PHE A 67 -2.19 15.79 14.13
C PHE A 67 -1.09 15.35 15.09
N THR A 68 -0.05 16.15 15.33
CA THR A 68 1.01 15.73 16.28
C THR A 68 0.57 15.86 17.74
N THR A 69 -0.43 16.70 18.00
CA THR A 69 -0.92 17.02 19.35
C THR A 69 -2.13 16.19 19.80
N CYS A 70 -2.63 15.28 18.95
CA CYS A 70 -3.82 14.50 19.26
C CYS A 70 -3.54 13.37 20.26
N ALA A 71 -4.22 13.39 21.41
CA ALA A 71 -4.18 12.33 22.43
C ALA A 71 -5.16 11.16 22.17
N GLY A 72 -5.92 11.23 21.07
CA GLY A 72 -6.96 10.27 20.71
C GLY A 72 -6.40 9.06 19.93
N PRO A 73 -7.05 8.65 18.82
CA PRO A 73 -6.62 7.47 18.05
C PRO A 73 -5.35 7.70 17.20
N CYS A 74 -4.91 8.94 17.02
CA CYS A 74 -3.81 9.29 16.12
C CYS A 74 -2.50 8.54 16.41
N PRO A 75 -2.02 8.40 17.67
CA PRO A 75 -0.78 7.65 17.93
C PRO A 75 -0.85 6.17 17.49
N ILE A 76 -2.03 5.55 17.61
CA ILE A 76 -2.26 4.18 17.16
C ILE A 76 -2.24 4.11 15.64
N MET A 77 -2.89 5.06 14.96
CA MET A 77 -2.88 5.13 13.49
C MET A 77 -1.47 5.35 12.94
N THR A 78 -0.71 6.28 13.52
CA THR A 78 0.69 6.53 13.13
C THR A 78 1.54 5.28 13.33
N ASN A 79 1.36 4.56 14.43
CA ASN A 79 2.10 3.30 14.64
C ASN A 79 1.74 2.23 13.59
N ASN A 80 0.47 2.13 13.20
CA ASN A 80 0.06 1.23 12.12
C ASN A 80 0.67 1.64 10.77
N MET A 81 0.74 2.95 10.48
CA MET A 81 1.40 3.48 9.30
C MET A 81 2.89 3.13 9.28
N VAL A 82 3.59 3.19 10.43
CA VAL A 82 4.99 2.77 10.54
C VAL A 82 5.16 1.29 10.21
N HIS A 83 4.30 0.41 10.73
CA HIS A 83 4.36 -1.01 10.41
C HIS A 83 4.14 -1.27 8.91
N LEU A 84 3.12 -0.64 8.32
CA LEU A 84 2.87 -0.75 6.88
C LEU A 84 4.06 -0.22 6.07
N TYR A 85 4.63 0.91 6.46
CA TYR A 85 5.82 1.45 5.80
C TYR A 85 6.97 0.45 5.83
N GLN A 86 7.25 -0.19 6.98
CA GLN A 86 8.30 -1.20 7.10
C GLN A 86 8.06 -2.42 6.21
N ASP A 87 6.82 -2.88 6.11
CA ASP A 87 6.45 -4.03 5.28
C ASP A 87 6.59 -3.74 3.78
N TYR A 88 6.35 -2.49 3.36
CA TYR A 88 6.26 -2.10 1.95
C TYR A 88 7.35 -1.13 1.47
N THR A 89 8.34 -0.78 2.30
CA THR A 89 9.40 0.19 1.96
C THR A 89 10.24 -0.22 0.73
N ASN A 90 10.24 -1.50 0.35
CA ASN A 90 10.97 -2.02 -0.81
C ASN A 90 10.08 -2.26 -2.04
N VAL A 91 8.80 -1.87 -1.98
CA VAL A 91 7.85 -2.01 -3.08
C VAL A 91 7.68 -0.66 -3.76
N GLU A 92 8.27 -0.50 -4.95
CA GLU A 92 8.33 0.79 -5.65
C GLU A 92 6.95 1.34 -6.01
N GLU A 93 5.94 0.49 -6.18
CA GLU A 93 4.58 0.87 -6.51
C GLU A 93 3.81 1.47 -5.34
N VAL A 94 4.28 1.29 -4.10
CA VAL A 94 3.60 1.76 -2.88
C VAL A 94 4.25 3.05 -2.38
N GLN A 95 3.42 4.04 -2.05
CA GLN A 95 3.85 5.27 -1.40
C GLN A 95 3.02 5.57 -0.15
N PHE A 96 3.63 6.30 0.79
CA PHE A 96 3.02 6.70 2.05
C PHE A 96 2.96 8.23 2.09
N VAL A 97 1.78 8.77 2.40
CA VAL A 97 1.54 10.21 2.47
C VAL A 97 0.78 10.52 3.75
N SER A 98 1.33 11.40 4.57
CA SER A 98 0.64 11.92 5.77
C SER A 98 0.31 13.39 5.57
N ILE A 99 -0.97 13.73 5.67
CA ILE A 99 -1.45 15.10 5.52
C ILE A 99 -1.76 15.66 6.90
N THR A 100 -1.06 16.72 7.31
CA THR A 100 -1.42 17.45 8.52
C THR A 100 -2.75 18.16 8.35
N VAL A 101 -3.58 18.10 9.39
CA VAL A 101 -4.82 18.88 9.47
C VAL A 101 -4.59 20.22 10.23
N ASP A 102 -3.48 20.35 10.97
CA ASP A 102 -3.04 21.59 11.61
C ASP A 102 -1.64 22.04 11.11
N PRO A 103 -1.57 22.69 9.93
CA PRO A 103 -0.29 23.11 9.34
C PRO A 103 0.39 24.28 10.07
N THR A 104 -0.23 24.83 11.13
CA THR A 104 0.37 25.91 11.92
C THR A 104 1.20 25.39 13.08
N VAL A 105 0.86 24.19 13.57
CA VAL A 105 1.51 23.52 14.69
C VAL A 105 2.40 22.37 14.23
N ASP A 106 1.96 21.63 13.22
CA ASP A 106 2.54 20.36 12.78
C ASP A 106 3.34 20.47 11.47
#